data_AF-A0A1F5VLV5-F1
#
_entry.id   AF-A0A1F5VLV5-F1
#
_cell.length_a   1.000
_cell.length_b   1.000
_cell.length_c   1.000
_cell.angle_alpha   90.00
_cell.angle_beta   90.00
_cell.angle_gamma   90.00
#
_symmetry.space_group_name_H-M   'P 1'
#
loop_
_entity.id
_entity.type
_entity.pdbx_description
1 polymer ?
#
loop_
_entity_poly.entity_id
_entity_poly.type
_entity_poly.pdbx_seq_one_letter_code
_entity_poly.pdbx_strand_id
1 'polypeptide(L)'
;MISRELRPFYDLTISDPLFAAEGLDLDNALNAIEAIEVTTQKLQEFWQKSHRGFCFWYPFSETLHPFRFLRKFLECERERRHFLANPSLENAEKLLHLYNKTGDALIADLDAYSGALKALLKMEGIEFESSIFYFHSNAVTVKEFISSIEMINENALMLRSEVRQREKILKNAEVREVARFSDRDNYMTALKDSGPGLSQEYLYMQKLEEENAPPILERYGPIYYELPHLDGNPRVHRFQAYVMKGPYPGVKYLSISLTDQRYFLKLQDTPKEVSEKQSHFDNRNKVIYEPLMKRGINYWHQSATSFYSVMDLGYYSDLATIVDSKWRRPFLDARQLLIQKSSLFDLILWNGWTHERIYLQMTGVQAGVNKLSSPLYSFVARSYPSLYYLPFNKSVWRLEKPLHFLGSRFGKGGVYSTYEDLKSELSREMLEKIFQGRILRKKEWENHE
;
A
#
# COMPACT_ATOMS: atom_id res chain seq x y z
N MET A 1 -37.19 3.90 17.04
CA MET A 1 -37.54 5.19 16.39
C MET A 1 -36.48 6.20 16.83
N ILE A 2 -35.78 6.86 15.90
CA ILE A 2 -34.66 7.77 16.22
C ILE A 2 -35.24 9.10 16.72
N SER A 3 -34.72 9.65 17.81
CA SER A 3 -35.20 10.94 18.34
C SER A 3 -34.97 12.08 17.34
N ARG A 4 -35.83 13.10 17.37
CA ARG A 4 -35.75 14.25 16.46
C ARG A 4 -34.41 14.98 16.55
N GLU A 5 -33.84 15.04 17.76
CA GLU A 5 -32.56 15.69 18.06
C GLU A 5 -31.36 14.89 17.51
N LEU A 6 -31.43 13.56 17.53
CA LEU A 6 -30.35 12.69 17.05
C LEU A 6 -30.37 12.51 15.52
N ARG A 7 -31.52 12.77 14.89
CA ARG A 7 -31.75 12.53 13.46
C ARG A 7 -30.69 13.17 12.54
N PRO A 8 -30.29 14.45 12.71
CA PRO A 8 -29.29 15.07 11.82
C PRO A 8 -27.92 14.38 11.88
N PHE A 9 -27.45 14.03 13.08
CA PHE A 9 -26.17 13.34 13.27
C PHE A 9 -26.22 11.92 12.70
N TYR A 10 -27.35 11.22 12.90
CA TYR A 10 -27.57 9.89 12.33
C TYR A 10 -27.56 9.91 10.80
N ASP A 11 -28.36 10.80 10.18
CA ASP A 11 -28.44 10.92 8.73
C ASP A 11 -27.07 11.26 8.12
N LEU A 12 -26.31 12.17 8.75
CA LEU A 12 -24.96 12.50 8.32
C LEU A 12 -24.01 11.30 8.42
N THR A 13 -24.08 10.52 9.51
CA THR A 13 -23.25 9.33 9.70
C THR A 13 -23.49 8.25 8.63
N ILE A 14 -24.67 8.25 7.99
CA ILE A 14 -24.99 7.36 6.87
C ILE A 14 -24.52 7.97 5.55
N SER A 15 -24.92 9.21 5.26
CA SER A 15 -24.72 9.81 3.94
C SER A 15 -23.29 10.27 3.68
N ASP A 16 -22.56 10.63 4.74
CA ASP A 16 -21.17 11.06 4.71
C ASP A 16 -20.50 10.53 6.00
N PRO A 17 -20.08 9.27 6.05
CA PRO A 17 -19.43 8.74 7.23
C PRO A 17 -17.99 9.27 7.38
N LEU A 18 -17.50 9.46 8.61
CA LEU A 18 -16.07 9.66 8.89
C LEU A 18 -15.45 8.34 9.32
N PHE A 19 -14.18 8.11 8.93
CA PHE A 19 -13.38 6.96 9.35
C PHE A 19 -14.12 5.62 9.22
N ALA A 20 -14.73 5.39 8.05
CA ALA A 20 -15.57 4.23 7.78
C ALA A 20 -14.97 3.27 6.77
N ALA A 21 -15.30 1.99 6.94
CA ALA A 21 -14.90 0.90 6.06
C ALA A 21 -15.96 -0.22 6.00
N GLU A 22 -16.93 -0.03 5.14
CA GLU A 22 -18.02 -0.95 4.87
C GLU A 22 -17.47 -2.26 4.29
N GLY A 23 -17.98 -3.38 4.78
CA GLY A 23 -17.51 -4.71 4.38
C GLY A 23 -16.13 -5.13 4.91
N LEU A 24 -15.36 -4.24 5.57
CA LEU A 24 -14.05 -4.61 6.15
C LEU A 24 -14.22 -5.58 7.33
N ASP A 25 -13.47 -6.67 7.32
CA ASP A 25 -13.27 -7.54 8.48
C ASP A 25 -12.32 -6.87 9.48
N LEU A 26 -12.89 -6.28 10.54
CA LEU A 26 -12.15 -5.46 11.50
C LEU A 26 -11.19 -6.28 12.36
N ASP A 27 -11.57 -7.50 12.74
CA ASP A 27 -10.72 -8.35 13.58
C ASP A 27 -9.57 -8.92 12.75
N ASN A 28 -9.83 -9.34 11.51
CA ASN A 28 -8.77 -9.78 10.61
C ASN A 28 -7.80 -8.64 10.25
N ALA A 29 -8.30 -7.42 10.06
CA ALA A 29 -7.46 -6.24 9.85
C ALA A 29 -6.58 -5.92 11.07
N LEU A 30 -7.13 -6.01 12.28
CA LEU A 30 -6.38 -5.79 13.52
C LEU A 30 -5.23 -6.79 13.64
N ASN A 31 -5.50 -8.08 13.40
CA ASN A 31 -4.48 -9.13 13.42
C ASN A 31 -3.36 -8.86 12.40
N ALA A 32 -3.71 -8.40 11.20
CA ALA A 32 -2.73 -8.03 10.19
C ALA A 32 -1.86 -6.85 10.64
N ILE A 33 -2.47 -5.80 11.22
CA ILE A 33 -1.76 -4.62 11.74
C ILE A 33 -0.74 -5.03 12.82
N GLU A 34 -1.16 -5.86 13.77
CA GLU A 34 -0.27 -6.36 14.83
C GLU A 34 0.88 -7.20 14.25
N ALA A 35 0.61 -8.04 13.26
CA ALA A 35 1.64 -8.82 12.59
C ALA A 35 2.66 -7.94 11.84
N ILE A 36 2.21 -6.84 11.21
CA ILE A 36 3.08 -5.84 10.58
C ILE A 36 3.94 -5.18 11.65
N GLU A 37 3.35 -4.68 12.75
CA GLU A 37 4.10 -4.01 13.82
C GLU A 37 5.20 -4.89 14.43
N VAL A 38 4.90 -6.16 14.72
CA VAL A 38 5.90 -7.13 15.20
C VAL A 38 7.03 -7.33 14.18
N THR A 39 6.69 -7.35 12.89
CA THR A 39 7.70 -7.49 11.81
C THR A 39 8.56 -6.22 11.71
N THR A 40 7.96 -5.04 11.83
CA THR A 40 8.63 -3.74 11.85
C THR A 40 9.60 -3.61 13.03
N GLN A 41 9.22 -4.07 14.22
CA GLN A 41 10.09 -4.08 15.40
C GLN A 41 11.33 -4.96 15.17
N LYS A 42 11.14 -6.19 14.66
CA LYS A 42 12.25 -7.09 14.30
C LYS A 42 13.16 -6.48 13.23
N LEU A 43 12.57 -5.78 12.27
CA LEU A 43 13.33 -5.13 11.20
C LEU A 43 14.26 -4.03 11.78
N GLN A 44 13.80 -3.26 12.76
CA GLN A 44 14.61 -2.22 13.41
C GLN A 44 15.89 -2.79 14.05
N GLU A 45 15.85 -4.01 14.60
CA GLU A 45 16.99 -4.63 15.29
C GLU A 45 18.26 -4.66 14.44
N PHE A 46 18.13 -4.78 13.11
CA PHE A 46 19.27 -4.77 12.19
C PHE A 46 20.01 -3.42 12.16
N TRP A 47 19.30 -2.30 12.35
CA TRP A 47 19.90 -0.96 12.36
C TRP A 47 20.22 -0.44 13.76
N GLN A 48 19.84 -1.13 14.84
CA GLN A 48 20.21 -0.71 16.19
C GLN A 48 21.73 -0.66 16.40
N LYS A 49 22.50 -1.45 15.65
CA LYS A 49 23.98 -1.44 15.70
C LYS A 49 24.59 -0.24 14.98
N SER A 50 24.13 0.06 13.77
CA SER A 50 24.70 1.12 12.91
C SER A 50 24.05 2.50 13.11
N HIS A 51 22.79 2.53 13.54
CA HIS A 51 21.97 3.73 13.69
C HIS A 51 21.33 3.80 15.08
N ARG A 52 22.09 3.42 16.13
CA ARG A 52 21.59 3.32 17.51
C ARG A 52 20.84 4.56 17.98
N GLY A 53 21.45 5.74 17.79
CA GLY A 53 20.86 7.02 18.20
C GLY A 53 19.53 7.28 17.50
N PHE A 54 19.47 7.06 16.18
CA PHE A 54 18.24 7.21 15.41
C PHE A 54 17.15 6.25 15.91
N CYS A 55 17.47 4.96 16.03
CA CYS A 55 16.50 3.94 16.45
C CYS A 55 16.02 4.12 17.90
N PHE A 56 16.79 4.81 18.74
CA PHE A 56 16.40 5.17 20.11
C PHE A 56 15.39 6.33 20.12
N TRP A 57 15.65 7.39 19.36
CA TRP A 57 14.76 8.57 19.30
C TRP A 57 13.55 8.38 18.38
N TYR A 58 13.68 7.52 17.37
CA TYR A 58 12.67 7.24 16.35
C TYR A 58 12.49 5.72 16.20
N PRO A 59 11.80 5.07 17.16
CA PRO A 59 11.48 3.65 17.03
C PRO A 59 10.58 3.42 15.80
N PHE A 60 10.87 2.41 15.00
CA PHE A 60 10.15 2.12 13.75
C PHE A 60 8.69 1.76 14.04
N SER A 61 8.40 1.09 15.16
CA SER A 61 7.01 0.82 15.58
C SER A 61 6.21 2.07 15.91
N GLU A 62 6.85 3.22 16.08
CA GLU A 62 6.18 4.50 16.36
C GLU A 62 6.25 5.49 15.21
N THR A 63 7.11 5.24 14.22
CA THR A 63 7.47 6.24 13.20
C THR A 63 7.39 5.73 11.77
N LEU A 64 7.43 4.41 11.53
CA LEU A 64 7.49 3.88 10.17
C LEU A 64 6.10 3.73 9.53
N HIS A 65 5.12 3.27 10.31
CA HIS A 65 3.74 3.05 9.86
C HIS A 65 2.76 3.69 10.85
N PRO A 66 1.55 4.08 10.40
CA PRO A 66 0.57 4.75 11.25
C PRO A 66 -0.26 3.77 12.09
N PHE A 67 0.40 2.98 12.94
CA PHE A 67 -0.28 1.93 13.72
C PHE A 67 -1.29 2.48 14.72
N ARG A 68 -1.05 3.66 15.32
CA ARG A 68 -1.98 4.27 16.28
C ARG A 68 -3.26 4.67 15.55
N PHE A 69 -3.12 5.34 14.41
CA PHE A 69 -4.22 5.71 13.54
C PHE A 69 -4.99 4.48 13.04
N LEU A 70 -4.32 3.47 12.49
CA LEU A 70 -4.99 2.29 11.93
C LEU A 70 -5.81 1.54 12.99
N ARG A 71 -5.30 1.38 14.21
CA ARG A 71 -6.08 0.78 15.32
C ARG A 71 -7.30 1.62 15.68
N LYS A 72 -7.13 2.94 15.80
CA LYS A 72 -8.23 3.84 16.13
C LYS A 72 -9.27 3.93 15.02
N PHE A 73 -8.85 3.82 13.77
CA PHE A 73 -9.75 3.70 12.62
C PHE A 73 -10.65 2.46 12.74
N LEU A 74 -10.11 1.29 13.10
CA LEU A 74 -10.90 0.08 13.30
C LEU A 74 -11.85 0.18 14.50
N GLU A 75 -11.40 0.75 15.62
CA GLU A 75 -12.26 1.04 16.78
C GLU A 75 -13.40 1.98 16.41
N CYS A 76 -13.10 3.03 15.64
CA CYS A 76 -14.06 4.03 15.18
C CYS A 76 -15.11 3.42 14.25
N GLU A 77 -14.70 2.62 13.26
CA GLU A 77 -15.62 1.91 12.36
C GLU A 77 -16.50 0.92 13.13
N ARG A 78 -15.96 0.23 14.13
CA ARG A 78 -16.74 -0.66 15.01
C ARG A 78 -17.82 0.12 15.76
N GLU A 79 -17.47 1.27 16.33
CA GLU A 79 -18.44 2.12 17.03
C GLU A 79 -19.46 2.72 16.06
N ARG A 80 -19.06 3.08 14.84
CA ARG A 80 -20.00 3.54 13.80
C ARG A 80 -21.05 2.46 13.53
N ARG A 81 -20.63 1.21 13.31
CA ARG A 81 -21.55 0.08 13.11
C ARG A 81 -22.47 -0.12 14.32
N HIS A 82 -21.94 -0.01 15.54
CA HIS A 82 -22.72 -0.11 16.77
C HIS A 82 -23.78 1.00 16.88
N PHE A 83 -23.38 2.25 16.65
CA PHE A 83 -24.28 3.40 16.66
C PHE A 83 -25.38 3.29 15.60
N LEU A 84 -25.05 2.85 14.38
CA LEU A 84 -26.05 2.67 13.33
C LEU A 84 -27.07 1.58 13.65
N ALA A 85 -26.65 0.51 14.32
CA ALA A 85 -27.53 -0.56 14.77
C ALA A 85 -28.38 -0.16 15.99
N ASN A 86 -27.81 0.64 16.91
CA ASN A 86 -28.46 1.07 18.15
C ASN A 86 -28.32 2.58 18.35
N PRO A 87 -29.12 3.40 17.64
CA PRO A 87 -28.99 4.85 17.71
C PRO A 87 -29.47 5.38 19.07
N SER A 88 -28.54 5.94 19.84
CA SER A 88 -28.81 6.63 21.11
C SER A 88 -27.88 7.84 21.24
N LEU A 89 -28.22 8.80 22.11
CA LEU A 89 -27.35 9.95 22.39
C LEU A 89 -26.02 9.47 22.97
N GLU A 90 -26.05 8.52 23.89
CA GLU A 90 -24.85 7.92 24.49
C GLU A 90 -23.92 7.31 23.42
N ASN A 91 -24.47 6.55 22.47
CA ASN A 91 -23.68 5.94 21.40
C ASN A 91 -23.17 6.98 20.39
N ALA A 92 -23.93 8.06 20.15
CA ALA A 92 -23.47 9.18 19.32
C ALA A 92 -22.28 9.92 19.96
N GLU A 93 -22.34 10.16 21.28
CA GLU A 93 -21.26 10.78 22.05
C GLU A 93 -20.00 9.89 22.07
N LYS A 94 -20.17 8.57 22.23
CA LYS A 94 -19.07 7.60 22.11
C LYS A 94 -18.42 7.64 20.73
N LEU A 95 -19.23 7.62 19.66
CA LEU A 95 -18.73 7.71 18.29
C LEU A 95 -17.98 9.03 18.04
N LEU A 96 -18.54 10.16 18.51
CA LEU A 96 -17.90 11.47 18.39
C LEU A 96 -16.56 11.55 19.15
N HIS A 97 -16.48 10.94 20.33
CA HIS A 97 -15.23 10.81 21.07
C HIS A 97 -14.18 10.00 20.30
N LEU A 98 -14.59 8.91 19.65
CA LEU A 98 -13.70 8.11 18.81
C LEU A 98 -13.29 8.83 17.53
N TYR A 99 -14.14 9.65 16.92
CA TYR A 99 -13.74 10.53 15.82
C TYR A 99 -12.58 11.45 16.21
N ASN A 100 -12.68 12.11 17.37
CA ASN A 100 -11.60 12.96 17.88
C ASN A 100 -10.31 12.17 18.11
N LYS A 101 -10.38 11.05 18.83
CA LYS A 101 -9.22 10.20 19.10
C LYS A 101 -8.55 9.67 17.83
N THR A 102 -9.34 9.32 16.81
CA THR A 102 -8.83 8.82 15.53
C THR A 102 -8.12 9.93 14.75
N GLY A 103 -8.70 11.13 14.72
CA GLY A 103 -8.05 12.31 14.12
C GLY A 103 -6.76 12.71 14.82
N ASP A 104 -6.74 12.71 16.17
CA ASP A 104 -5.54 13.01 16.94
C ASP A 104 -4.45 11.93 16.73
N ALA A 105 -4.83 10.66 16.61
CA ALA A 105 -3.90 9.57 16.31
C ALA A 105 -3.28 9.70 14.90
N LEU A 106 -4.07 10.11 13.91
CA LEU A 106 -3.59 10.40 12.54
C LEU A 106 -2.51 11.49 12.55
N ILE A 107 -2.79 12.61 13.24
CA ILE A 107 -1.84 13.73 13.35
C ILE A 107 -0.55 13.27 14.05
N ALA A 108 -0.68 12.55 15.17
CA ALA A 108 0.47 12.08 15.94
C ALA A 108 1.39 11.14 15.13
N ASP A 109 0.81 10.20 14.35
CA ASP A 109 1.59 9.29 13.51
C ASP A 109 2.26 10.04 12.34
N LEU A 110 1.60 11.05 11.76
CA LEU A 110 2.19 11.90 10.70
C LEU A 110 3.35 12.73 11.21
N ASP A 111 3.21 13.35 12.39
CA ASP A 111 4.27 14.13 13.02
C ASP A 111 5.48 13.24 13.34
N ALA A 112 5.24 12.04 13.86
CA ALA A 112 6.27 11.06 14.16
C ALA A 112 7.00 10.59 12.89
N TYR A 113 6.25 10.24 11.84
CA TYR A 113 6.80 9.84 10.55
C TYR A 113 7.63 10.97 9.90
N SER A 114 7.08 12.19 9.84
CA SER A 114 7.73 13.35 9.25
C SER A 114 9.01 13.74 10.00
N GLY A 115 8.96 13.70 11.34
CA GLY A 115 10.14 13.93 12.19
C GLY A 115 11.25 12.91 11.94
N ALA A 116 10.91 11.62 11.94
CA ALA A 116 11.86 10.54 11.69
C ALA A 116 12.47 10.63 10.28
N LEU A 117 11.65 10.85 9.25
CA LEU A 117 12.10 10.99 7.87
C LEU A 117 13.07 12.16 7.71
N LYS A 118 12.72 13.35 8.23
CA LYS A 118 13.59 14.54 8.17
C LYS A 118 14.90 14.34 8.93
N ALA A 119 14.85 13.71 10.10
CA ALA A 119 16.04 13.37 10.87
C ALA A 119 16.96 12.42 10.10
N LEU A 120 16.39 11.40 9.45
CA LEU A 120 17.14 10.42 8.70
C LEU A 120 17.78 11.01 7.43
N LEU A 121 17.04 11.80 6.67
CA LEU A 121 17.57 12.53 5.51
C LEU A 121 18.76 13.42 5.90
N LYS A 122 18.64 14.13 7.02
CA LYS A 122 19.73 14.98 7.55
C LYS A 122 20.93 14.14 7.99
N MET A 123 20.71 13.03 8.69
CA MET A 123 21.78 12.13 9.14
C MET A 123 22.57 11.52 7.98
N GLU A 124 21.89 11.20 6.89
CA GLU A 124 22.50 10.59 5.70
C GLU A 124 23.03 11.62 4.68
N GLY A 125 22.94 12.92 4.98
CA GLY A 125 23.42 13.98 4.10
C GLY A 125 22.66 14.09 2.78
N ILE A 126 21.40 13.62 2.75
CA ILE A 126 20.57 13.64 1.55
C ILE A 126 20.06 15.06 1.29
N GLU A 127 20.41 15.62 0.13
CA GLU A 127 19.96 16.94 -0.27
C GLU A 127 18.47 16.94 -0.63
N PHE A 128 17.70 17.75 0.09
CA PHE A 128 16.24 17.83 -0.06
C PHE A 128 15.78 18.28 -1.46
N GLU A 129 16.49 19.22 -2.09
CA GLU A 129 16.08 19.83 -3.36
C GLU A 129 16.51 19.02 -4.60
N SER A 130 17.53 18.17 -4.49
CA SER A 130 18.18 17.53 -5.66
C SER A 130 18.07 16.00 -5.68
N SER A 131 17.77 15.36 -4.55
CA SER A 131 17.76 13.89 -4.44
C SER A 131 16.48 13.26 -5.00
N ILE A 132 16.65 12.09 -5.65
CA ILE A 132 15.59 11.41 -6.41
C ILE A 132 15.50 9.94 -6.00
N PHE A 133 14.28 9.45 -5.79
CA PHE A 133 13.95 8.05 -5.62
C PHE A 133 13.38 7.48 -6.92
N TYR A 134 13.84 6.29 -7.33
CA TYR A 134 13.44 5.65 -8.59
C TYR A 134 12.54 4.43 -8.34
N PHE A 135 11.41 4.36 -9.04
CA PHE A 135 10.38 3.31 -8.94
C PHE A 135 9.86 2.94 -10.32
N HIS A 136 10.25 1.78 -10.87
CA HIS A 136 9.96 1.36 -12.25
C HIS A 136 10.16 2.49 -13.26
N SER A 137 9.07 3.05 -13.78
CA SER A 137 9.04 4.10 -14.79
C SER A 137 8.93 5.52 -14.22
N ASN A 138 8.86 5.66 -12.89
CA ASN A 138 8.71 6.95 -12.21
C ASN A 138 9.94 7.29 -11.37
N ALA A 139 10.23 8.59 -11.30
CA ALA A 139 11.22 9.16 -10.41
C ALA A 139 10.55 10.26 -9.57
N VAL A 140 10.72 10.17 -8.25
CA VAL A 140 10.10 11.08 -7.30
C VAL A 140 11.17 11.80 -6.52
N THR A 141 11.12 13.12 -6.50
CA THR A 141 12.08 13.91 -5.72
C THR A 141 11.77 13.80 -4.23
N VAL A 142 12.78 14.00 -3.37
CA VAL A 142 12.57 14.06 -1.91
C VAL A 142 11.53 15.13 -1.56
N LYS A 143 11.58 16.27 -2.24
CA LYS A 143 10.62 17.38 -2.10
C LYS A 143 9.19 16.98 -2.46
N GLU A 144 8.98 16.28 -3.57
CA GLU A 144 7.65 15.78 -3.96
C GLU A 144 7.10 14.79 -2.95
N PHE A 145 7.96 13.89 -2.46
CA PHE A 145 7.57 12.92 -1.45
C PHE A 145 7.13 13.62 -0.15
N ILE A 146 7.93 14.58 0.33
CA ILE A 146 7.60 15.33 1.55
C ILE A 146 6.35 16.21 1.37
N SER A 147 6.18 16.83 0.20
CA SER A 147 4.95 17.58 -0.12
C SER A 147 3.71 16.67 -0.10
N SER A 148 3.84 15.42 -0.53
CA SER A 148 2.75 14.44 -0.44
C SER A 148 2.40 14.12 1.03
N ILE A 149 3.39 14.02 1.91
CA ILE A 149 3.17 13.83 3.36
C ILE A 149 2.52 15.07 4.00
N GLU A 150 2.96 16.28 3.62
CA GLU A 150 2.37 17.53 4.07
C GLU A 150 0.90 17.65 3.66
N MET A 151 0.54 17.18 2.47
CA MET A 151 -0.84 17.12 2.01
C MET A 151 -1.71 16.16 2.85
N ILE A 152 -1.14 15.04 3.33
CA ILE A 152 -1.86 14.17 4.29
C ILE A 152 -2.08 14.90 5.62
N ASN A 153 -1.11 15.70 6.06
CA ASN A 153 -1.26 16.51 7.28
C ASN A 153 -2.33 17.60 7.13
N GLU A 154 -2.38 18.30 5.99
CA GLU A 154 -3.46 19.24 5.67
C GLU A 154 -4.83 18.56 5.72
N ASN A 155 -4.93 17.34 5.16
CA ASN A 155 -6.14 16.53 5.22
C ASN A 155 -6.54 16.16 6.66
N ALA A 156 -5.57 15.82 7.52
CA ALA A 156 -5.83 15.50 8.93
C ALA A 156 -6.40 16.70 9.70
N LEU A 157 -5.94 17.92 9.40
CA LEU A 157 -6.49 19.15 9.97
C LEU A 157 -7.93 19.42 9.47
N MET A 158 -8.21 19.13 8.19
CA MET A 158 -9.57 19.22 7.64
C MET A 158 -10.53 18.25 8.35
N LEU A 159 -10.14 16.99 8.51
CA LEU A 159 -10.90 15.99 9.27
C LEU A 159 -11.24 16.48 10.68
N ARG A 160 -10.26 17.06 11.39
CA ARG A 160 -10.48 17.60 12.75
C ARG A 160 -11.52 18.73 12.76
N SER A 161 -11.54 19.57 11.72
CA SER A 161 -12.58 20.59 11.54
C SER A 161 -13.96 19.96 11.34
N GLU A 162 -14.06 18.93 10.50
CA GLU A 162 -15.32 18.21 10.28
C GLU A 162 -15.84 17.52 11.56
N VAL A 163 -14.97 16.92 12.37
CA VAL A 163 -15.37 16.34 13.67
C VAL A 163 -15.98 17.39 14.59
N ARG A 164 -15.38 18.59 14.66
CA ARG A 164 -15.95 19.72 15.43
C ARG A 164 -17.29 20.19 14.89
N GLN A 165 -17.51 20.11 13.58
CA GLN A 165 -18.82 20.41 12.99
C GLN A 165 -19.86 19.37 13.41
N ARG A 166 -19.51 18.08 13.40
CA ARG A 166 -20.40 17.00 13.86
C ARG A 166 -20.75 17.13 15.34
N GLU A 167 -19.81 17.57 16.17
CA GLU A 167 -20.08 17.88 17.58
C GLU A 167 -21.14 18.97 17.74
N LYS A 168 -21.06 20.05 16.96
CA LYS A 168 -22.06 21.13 16.97
C LYS A 168 -23.44 20.65 16.53
N ILE A 169 -23.48 19.78 15.52
CA ILE A 169 -24.72 19.16 15.02
C ILE A 169 -25.36 18.31 16.12
N LEU A 170 -24.59 17.49 16.82
CA LEU A 170 -25.10 16.65 17.92
C LEU A 170 -25.64 17.50 19.09
N LYS A 171 -25.04 18.67 19.34
CA LYS A 171 -25.39 19.59 20.45
C LYS A 171 -26.51 20.60 20.12
N ASN A 172 -27.28 20.43 19.04
CA ASN A 172 -28.41 21.29 18.65
C ASN A 172 -28.07 22.77 18.32
N ALA A 173 -26.97 23.04 17.63
CA ALA A 173 -26.79 24.32 16.94
C ALA A 173 -27.35 24.21 15.51
N GLU A 174 -28.21 25.16 15.10
CA GLU A 174 -28.83 25.27 13.78
C GLU A 174 -28.00 24.66 12.63
N VAL A 175 -28.54 23.61 12.01
CA VAL A 175 -27.86 22.88 10.94
C VAL A 175 -28.03 23.67 9.64
N ARG A 176 -26.97 24.37 9.20
CA ARG A 176 -26.79 24.68 7.76
C ARG A 176 -26.68 23.36 7.01
N GLU A 177 -27.29 23.27 5.83
CA GLU A 177 -27.12 22.14 4.91
C GLU A 177 -25.64 21.73 4.84
N VAL A 178 -25.33 20.57 5.40
CA VAL A 178 -24.01 19.96 5.22
C VAL A 178 -24.02 19.38 3.82
N ALA A 179 -23.09 19.83 2.98
CA ALA A 179 -22.89 19.28 1.65
C ALA A 179 -22.69 17.77 1.78
N ARG A 180 -23.68 17.01 1.29
CA ARG A 180 -23.57 15.54 1.20
C ARG A 180 -22.61 15.21 0.08
N PHE A 181 -21.96 14.05 0.14
CA PHE A 181 -21.31 13.50 -1.04
C PHE A 181 -22.29 13.52 -2.21
N SER A 182 -21.91 14.16 -3.31
CA SER A 182 -22.80 14.32 -4.44
C SER A 182 -23.06 12.93 -5.05
N ASP A 183 -24.32 12.60 -5.32
CA ASP A 183 -24.69 11.37 -6.06
C ASP A 183 -24.14 11.36 -7.50
N ARG A 184 -23.48 12.45 -7.95
CA ARG A 184 -22.90 12.62 -9.29
C ARG A 184 -21.43 12.24 -9.37
N ASP A 185 -20.78 11.90 -8.26
CA ASP A 185 -19.38 11.52 -8.28
C ASP A 185 -19.26 10.10 -8.86
N ASN A 186 -18.80 10.01 -10.10
CA ASN A 186 -18.53 8.73 -10.73
C ASN A 186 -17.23 8.16 -10.10
N TYR A 187 -17.34 7.39 -9.01
CA TYR A 187 -16.20 6.98 -8.19
C TYR A 187 -15.21 6.00 -8.86
N MET A 188 -15.56 5.48 -10.05
CA MET A 188 -14.81 4.45 -10.81
C MET A 188 -14.55 4.84 -12.28
N THR A 189 -14.21 6.09 -12.57
CA THR A 189 -13.90 6.54 -13.95
C THR A 189 -12.76 5.75 -14.63
N ALA A 190 -11.86 5.18 -13.83
CA ALA A 190 -10.73 4.38 -14.30
C ALA A 190 -11.10 2.93 -14.69
N LEU A 191 -12.24 2.40 -14.23
CA LEU A 191 -12.71 1.07 -14.61
C LEU A 191 -13.28 1.12 -16.03
N LYS A 192 -12.88 0.18 -16.88
CA LYS A 192 -13.35 0.06 -18.27
C LYS A 192 -14.04 -1.29 -18.51
N ASP A 193 -14.93 -1.33 -19.50
CA ASP A 193 -15.64 -2.56 -19.88
C ASP A 193 -14.77 -3.51 -20.70
N SER A 194 -13.77 -2.98 -21.40
CA SER A 194 -12.85 -3.73 -22.26
C SER A 194 -11.43 -3.19 -22.15
N GLY A 195 -10.44 -3.99 -22.53
CA GLY A 195 -9.04 -3.60 -22.55
C GLY A 195 -8.18 -4.57 -23.35
N PRO A 196 -6.85 -4.60 -23.14
CA PRO A 196 -5.94 -5.38 -23.97
C PRO A 196 -6.22 -6.89 -23.91
N GLY A 197 -6.08 -7.54 -25.06
CA GLY A 197 -6.05 -9.00 -25.17
C GLY A 197 -4.72 -9.56 -24.63
N LEU A 198 -4.70 -10.86 -24.32
CA LEU A 198 -3.47 -11.56 -23.92
C LEU A 198 -2.96 -12.42 -25.07
N SER A 199 -1.66 -12.29 -25.40
CA SER A 199 -1.00 -13.23 -26.31
C SER A 199 -0.81 -14.59 -25.65
N GLN A 200 -0.43 -15.60 -26.43
CA GLN A 200 -0.12 -16.94 -25.91
C GLN A 200 1.06 -16.92 -24.92
N GLU A 201 2.03 -16.03 -25.14
CA GLU A 201 3.19 -15.84 -24.26
C GLU A 201 2.78 -15.24 -22.91
N TYR A 202 1.89 -14.25 -22.90
CA TYR A 202 1.37 -13.69 -21.64
C TYR A 202 0.50 -14.67 -20.86
N LEU A 203 -0.34 -15.46 -21.56
CA LEU A 203 -1.08 -16.56 -20.95
C LEU A 203 -0.14 -17.61 -20.35
N TYR A 204 0.95 -17.93 -21.05
CA TYR A 204 1.97 -18.85 -20.56
C TYR A 204 2.67 -18.32 -19.30
N MET A 205 3.11 -17.06 -19.30
CA MET A 205 3.73 -16.43 -18.12
C MET A 205 2.75 -16.30 -16.94
N GLN A 206 1.46 -16.05 -17.20
CA GLN A 206 0.44 -16.07 -16.15
C GLN A 206 0.31 -17.46 -15.53
N LYS A 207 0.29 -18.52 -16.34
CA LYS A 207 0.28 -19.90 -15.84
C LYS A 207 1.51 -20.19 -14.98
N LEU A 208 2.71 -19.82 -15.43
CA LEU A 208 3.94 -19.98 -14.63
C LEU A 208 3.89 -19.22 -13.31
N GLU A 209 3.36 -17.99 -13.31
CA GLU A 209 3.16 -17.21 -12.08
C GLU A 209 2.25 -17.93 -11.08
N GLU A 210 1.11 -18.45 -11.57
CA GLU A 210 0.13 -19.18 -10.75
C GLU A 210 0.68 -20.52 -10.23
N GLU A 211 1.44 -21.27 -11.03
CA GLU A 211 2.04 -22.55 -10.65
C GLU A 211 3.15 -22.40 -9.59
N ASN A 212 3.86 -21.27 -9.59
CA ASN A 212 4.93 -20.99 -8.63
C ASN A 212 4.46 -20.13 -7.43
N ALA A 213 3.18 -19.79 -7.39
CA ALA A 213 2.56 -19.02 -6.34
C ALA A 213 2.13 -19.91 -5.15
N PRO A 214 1.95 -19.34 -3.93
CA PRO A 214 1.18 -20.01 -2.89
C PRO A 214 -0.23 -20.40 -3.37
N PRO A 215 -0.87 -21.40 -2.73
CA PRO A 215 -2.18 -21.90 -3.18
C PRO A 215 -3.21 -20.79 -3.37
N ILE A 216 -3.80 -20.73 -4.56
CA ILE A 216 -4.87 -19.79 -4.92
C ILE A 216 -6.20 -20.36 -4.40
N LEU A 217 -6.88 -19.61 -3.54
CA LEU A 217 -8.16 -19.99 -2.95
C LEU A 217 -9.34 -19.43 -3.76
N GLU A 218 -9.22 -18.21 -4.25
CA GLU A 218 -10.24 -17.52 -5.05
C GLU A 218 -9.55 -16.79 -6.21
N ARG A 219 -10.21 -16.72 -7.39
CA ARG A 219 -9.70 -16.05 -8.60
C ARG A 219 -10.77 -15.10 -9.16
N TYR A 220 -10.41 -13.85 -9.41
CA TYR A 220 -11.32 -12.79 -9.86
C TYR A 220 -10.74 -11.94 -11.00
N GLY A 221 -11.54 -11.70 -12.03
CA GLY A 221 -11.14 -10.94 -13.22
C GLY A 221 -11.44 -11.67 -14.55
N PRO A 222 -11.01 -11.12 -15.68
CA PRO A 222 -10.11 -9.95 -15.78
C PRO A 222 -10.76 -8.63 -15.34
N ILE A 223 -9.96 -7.71 -14.84
CA ILE A 223 -10.35 -6.33 -14.52
C ILE A 223 -9.59 -5.41 -15.48
N TYR A 224 -10.31 -4.55 -16.21
CA TYR A 224 -9.71 -3.54 -17.07
C TYR A 224 -9.69 -2.20 -16.35
N TYR A 225 -8.49 -1.69 -16.08
CA TYR A 225 -8.31 -0.51 -15.24
C TYR A 225 -7.29 0.44 -15.86
N GLU A 226 -7.65 1.72 -15.95
CA GLU A 226 -6.81 2.78 -16.49
C GLU A 226 -5.94 3.40 -15.39
N LEU A 227 -4.62 3.29 -15.51
CA LEU A 227 -3.69 3.87 -14.55
C LEU A 227 -2.42 4.43 -15.22
N PRO A 228 -1.89 5.58 -14.74
CA PRO A 228 -0.64 6.14 -15.24
C PRO A 228 0.62 5.55 -14.59
N HIS A 229 0.51 4.84 -13.46
CA HIS A 229 1.64 4.44 -12.60
C HIS A 229 2.69 3.56 -13.28
N LEU A 230 2.31 2.84 -14.33
CA LEU A 230 3.14 1.85 -14.99
C LEU A 230 3.84 2.40 -16.23
N ASP A 231 3.11 3.20 -17.01
CA ASP A 231 3.51 3.62 -18.36
C ASP A 231 3.75 5.14 -18.48
N GLY A 232 3.56 5.91 -17.40
CA GLY A 232 3.75 7.37 -17.36
C GLY A 232 2.62 8.17 -18.01
N ASN A 233 1.73 7.50 -18.75
CA ASN A 233 0.48 8.03 -19.28
C ASN A 233 -0.67 7.10 -18.89
N PRO A 234 -1.89 7.63 -18.66
CA PRO A 234 -3.06 6.79 -18.39
C PRO A 234 -3.28 5.79 -19.53
N ARG A 235 -3.21 4.50 -19.20
CA ARG A 235 -3.48 3.40 -20.13
C ARG A 235 -4.32 2.34 -19.45
N VAL A 236 -5.23 1.73 -20.22
CA VAL A 236 -6.01 0.57 -19.78
C VAL A 236 -5.13 -0.66 -19.74
N HIS A 237 -4.99 -1.22 -18.54
CA HIS A 237 -4.30 -2.46 -18.25
C HIS A 237 -5.26 -3.57 -17.84
N ARG A 238 -4.77 -4.82 -17.88
CA ARG A 238 -5.56 -6.00 -17.52
C ARG A 238 -5.01 -6.64 -16.25
N PHE A 239 -5.84 -6.67 -15.21
CA PHE A 239 -5.49 -7.26 -13.92
C PHE A 239 -6.25 -8.56 -13.65
N GLN A 240 -5.61 -9.44 -12.88
CA GLN A 240 -6.26 -10.58 -12.24
C GLN A 240 -6.00 -10.47 -10.73
N ALA A 241 -7.03 -10.68 -9.93
CA ALA A 241 -6.95 -10.70 -8.48
C ALA A 241 -7.10 -12.13 -7.94
N TYR A 242 -6.33 -12.46 -6.91
CA TYR A 242 -6.30 -13.76 -6.27
C TYR A 242 -6.38 -13.60 -4.76
N VAL A 243 -7.28 -14.34 -4.11
CA VAL A 243 -7.16 -14.57 -2.67
C VAL A 243 -6.27 -15.78 -2.49
N MET A 244 -5.11 -15.57 -1.89
CA MET A 244 -4.07 -16.58 -1.76
C MET A 244 -3.97 -17.06 -0.31
N LYS A 245 -3.58 -18.32 -0.14
CA LYS A 245 -3.24 -18.86 1.17
C LYS A 245 -1.91 -18.24 1.64
N GLY A 246 -1.94 -17.64 2.83
CA GLY A 246 -0.76 -17.12 3.50
C GLY A 246 0.19 -18.22 3.98
N PRO A 247 1.42 -17.85 4.36
CA PRO A 247 2.42 -18.80 4.84
C PRO A 247 2.09 -19.42 6.21
N TYR A 248 1.16 -18.84 6.98
CA TYR A 248 0.69 -19.38 8.26
C TYR A 248 -0.76 -19.86 8.21
N PRO A 249 -1.16 -20.82 9.05
CA PRO A 249 -2.54 -21.28 9.13
C PRO A 249 -3.53 -20.11 9.34
N GLY A 250 -4.64 -20.12 8.61
CA GLY A 250 -5.69 -19.12 8.72
C GLY A 250 -5.43 -17.80 7.99
N VAL A 251 -4.17 -17.46 7.68
CA VAL A 251 -3.84 -16.21 6.96
C VAL A 251 -4.23 -16.33 5.49
N LYS A 252 -4.94 -15.32 4.99
CA LYS A 252 -5.25 -15.13 3.56
C LYS A 252 -4.87 -13.71 3.18
N TYR A 253 -4.39 -13.52 1.95
CA TYR A 253 -4.04 -12.20 1.45
C TYR A 253 -4.52 -12.01 0.01
N LEU A 254 -4.73 -10.76 -0.37
CA LEU A 254 -5.12 -10.38 -1.73
C LEU A 254 -3.86 -10.08 -2.54
N SER A 255 -3.62 -10.87 -3.58
CA SER A 255 -2.60 -10.59 -4.58
C SER A 255 -3.26 -10.11 -5.87
N ILE A 256 -2.75 -9.03 -6.45
CA ILE A 256 -3.21 -8.50 -7.72
C ILE A 256 -2.06 -8.62 -8.70
N SER A 257 -2.29 -9.21 -9.87
CA SER A 257 -1.29 -9.39 -10.92
C SER A 257 -1.68 -8.59 -12.16
N LEU A 258 -0.71 -7.87 -12.72
CA LEU A 258 -0.80 -7.21 -14.02
C LEU A 258 -0.52 -8.23 -15.12
N THR A 259 -1.54 -8.63 -15.88
CA THR A 259 -1.46 -9.80 -16.78
C THR A 259 -0.98 -9.47 -18.19
N ASP A 260 -1.15 -8.23 -18.64
CA ASP A 260 -0.83 -7.76 -19.99
C ASP A 260 0.59 -7.20 -20.14
N GLN A 261 1.34 -7.07 -19.04
CA GLN A 261 2.72 -6.60 -19.07
C GLN A 261 3.52 -7.22 -17.92
N ARG A 262 4.75 -7.66 -18.21
CA ARG A 262 5.67 -8.29 -17.24
C ARG A 262 6.98 -7.52 -17.20
N TYR A 263 7.55 -7.40 -16.00
CA TYR A 263 8.80 -6.66 -15.77
C TYR A 263 9.86 -7.60 -15.20
N PHE A 264 11.09 -7.40 -15.66
CA PHE A 264 12.24 -8.22 -15.31
C PHE A 264 13.40 -7.34 -14.90
N LEU A 265 14.02 -7.68 -13.76
CA LEU A 265 15.27 -7.11 -13.31
C LEU A 265 16.42 -7.94 -13.90
N LYS A 266 17.33 -7.32 -14.64
CA LYS A 266 18.58 -7.97 -15.05
C LYS A 266 19.51 -8.12 -13.84
N LEU A 267 20.01 -9.33 -13.61
CA LEU A 267 20.83 -9.68 -12.43
C LEU A 267 22.34 -9.52 -12.68
N GLN A 268 22.79 -9.75 -13.92
CA GLN A 268 24.16 -9.54 -14.37
C GLN A 268 24.19 -8.23 -15.16
N ASP A 269 24.98 -7.25 -14.70
CA ASP A 269 25.13 -5.89 -15.25
C ASP A 269 24.18 -4.82 -14.68
N THR A 270 24.40 -4.39 -13.43
CA THR A 270 24.20 -2.96 -13.14
C THR A 270 25.45 -2.23 -13.63
N PRO A 271 25.39 -1.33 -14.64
CA PRO A 271 26.55 -0.57 -15.07
C PRO A 271 27.13 0.24 -13.91
N LYS A 272 28.47 0.30 -13.79
CA LYS A 272 29.18 1.08 -12.74
C LYS A 272 28.69 2.52 -12.63
N GLU A 273 28.32 3.15 -13.76
CA GLU A 273 27.86 4.54 -13.82
C GLU A 273 26.45 4.75 -13.23
N VAL A 274 25.61 3.70 -13.18
CA VAL A 274 24.31 3.71 -12.49
C VAL A 274 24.53 3.50 -10.98
N SER A 275 25.53 2.68 -10.61
CA SER A 275 25.86 2.37 -9.20
C SER A 275 26.35 3.57 -8.39
N GLU A 276 27.02 4.54 -9.03
CA GLU A 276 27.53 5.73 -8.35
C GLU A 276 26.44 6.80 -8.15
N LYS A 277 25.48 6.92 -9.07
CA LYS A 277 24.34 7.85 -8.95
C LYS A 277 23.16 7.29 -8.14
N GLN A 278 23.11 5.98 -7.88
CA GLN A 278 22.08 5.28 -7.09
C GLN A 278 22.64 4.65 -5.79
N SER A 279 23.79 5.12 -5.33
CA SER A 279 24.65 4.46 -4.32
C SER A 279 24.01 4.16 -2.96
N HIS A 280 22.85 4.74 -2.64
CA HIS A 280 22.13 4.44 -1.38
C HIS A 280 21.56 3.02 -1.33
N PHE A 281 21.50 2.30 -2.46
CA PHE A 281 20.82 1.01 -2.49
C PHE A 281 21.44 -0.13 -3.35
N ASP A 282 22.65 -0.02 -3.89
CA ASP A 282 23.08 -0.93 -4.98
C ASP A 282 23.84 -2.21 -4.54
N ASN A 283 24.36 -2.28 -3.30
CA ASN A 283 24.98 -3.51 -2.79
C ASN A 283 23.99 -4.69 -2.58
N ARG A 284 22.68 -4.44 -2.77
CA ARG A 284 21.57 -5.35 -2.51
C ARG A 284 21.51 -6.53 -3.48
N ASN A 285 21.69 -6.28 -4.77
CA ASN A 285 21.32 -7.25 -5.80
C ASN A 285 22.27 -8.45 -5.85
N LYS A 286 23.57 -8.22 -5.63
CA LYS A 286 24.55 -9.31 -5.67
C LYS A 286 24.29 -10.34 -4.56
N VAL A 287 24.11 -9.91 -3.31
CA VAL A 287 23.91 -10.85 -2.18
C VAL A 287 22.56 -11.57 -2.27
N ILE A 288 21.50 -10.84 -2.61
CA ILE A 288 20.13 -11.38 -2.65
C ILE A 288 19.96 -12.39 -3.80
N TYR A 289 20.59 -12.14 -4.95
CA TYR A 289 20.35 -12.91 -6.17
C TYR A 289 21.53 -13.78 -6.62
N GLU A 290 22.68 -13.75 -5.93
CA GLU A 290 23.84 -14.61 -6.25
C GLU A 290 23.48 -16.10 -6.40
N PRO A 291 22.63 -16.71 -5.55
CA PRO A 291 22.26 -18.11 -5.73
C PRO A 291 21.52 -18.38 -7.04
N LEU A 292 20.77 -17.40 -7.57
CA LEU A 292 20.10 -17.51 -8.86
C LEU A 292 21.08 -17.35 -10.02
N MET A 293 22.00 -16.38 -9.92
CA MET A 293 23.04 -16.18 -10.93
C MET A 293 23.96 -17.39 -11.09
N LYS A 294 24.33 -18.05 -9.98
CA LYS A 294 25.11 -19.31 -10.01
C LYS A 294 24.40 -20.46 -10.73
N ARG A 295 23.07 -20.39 -10.85
CA ARG A 295 22.23 -21.35 -11.58
C ARG A 295 21.95 -20.92 -13.04
N GLY A 296 22.62 -19.88 -13.53
CA GLY A 296 22.43 -19.34 -14.87
C GLY A 296 21.12 -18.56 -15.05
N ILE A 297 20.46 -18.16 -13.97
CA ILE A 297 19.27 -17.32 -14.00
C ILE A 297 19.72 -15.86 -13.97
N ASN A 298 19.64 -15.19 -15.12
CA ASN A 298 20.15 -13.83 -15.30
C ASN A 298 19.08 -12.74 -15.15
N TYR A 299 17.82 -13.14 -14.95
CA TYR A 299 16.69 -12.23 -14.82
C TYR A 299 15.85 -12.61 -13.59
N TRP A 300 15.30 -11.60 -12.93
CA TRP A 300 14.34 -11.76 -11.84
C TRP A 300 12.98 -11.19 -12.24
N HIS A 301 11.94 -12.00 -12.19
CA HIS A 301 10.58 -11.52 -12.43
C HIS A 301 10.11 -10.63 -11.26
N GLN A 302 9.88 -9.35 -11.57
CA GLN A 302 9.39 -8.35 -10.65
C GLN A 302 7.98 -7.95 -11.05
N SER A 303 6.95 -8.45 -10.36
CA SER A 303 5.59 -7.99 -10.63
C SER A 303 5.49 -6.48 -10.39
N ALA A 304 4.94 -5.76 -11.37
CA ALA A 304 4.71 -4.32 -11.31
C ALA A 304 3.82 -3.92 -10.13
N THR A 305 2.96 -4.84 -9.71
CA THR A 305 2.03 -4.65 -8.61
C THR A 305 2.65 -4.95 -7.24
N SER A 306 3.92 -5.31 -7.13
CA SER A 306 4.53 -5.50 -5.80
C SER A 306 4.51 -4.18 -5.01
N PHE A 307 4.28 -4.21 -3.69
CA PHE A 307 4.07 -2.97 -2.93
C PHE A 307 5.27 -1.99 -2.95
N TYR A 308 6.49 -2.47 -3.18
CA TYR A 308 7.70 -1.64 -3.27
C TYR A 308 8.07 -1.24 -4.70
N SER A 309 7.27 -1.66 -5.70
CA SER A 309 7.52 -1.39 -7.11
C SER A 309 7.01 -0.03 -7.56
N VAL A 310 5.97 0.48 -6.91
CA VAL A 310 5.37 1.78 -7.16
C VAL A 310 5.10 2.47 -5.83
N MET A 311 5.24 3.79 -5.76
CA MET A 311 4.98 4.54 -4.53
C MET A 311 3.50 4.74 -4.24
N ASP A 312 2.69 4.95 -5.28
CA ASP A 312 1.25 5.16 -5.15
C ASP A 312 0.52 3.82 -5.33
N LEU A 313 -0.03 3.32 -4.23
CA LEU A 313 -0.76 2.06 -4.15
C LEU A 313 -2.28 2.27 -4.06
N GLY A 314 -2.79 3.49 -4.30
CA GLY A 314 -4.24 3.75 -4.22
C GLY A 314 -5.09 2.84 -5.11
N TYR A 315 -4.56 2.47 -6.28
CA TYR A 315 -5.24 1.57 -7.22
C TYR A 315 -5.48 0.15 -6.66
N TYR A 316 -4.69 -0.30 -5.68
CA TYR A 316 -4.92 -1.60 -5.04
C TYR A 316 -6.29 -1.64 -4.37
N SER A 317 -6.64 -0.56 -3.66
CA SER A 317 -7.92 -0.40 -2.99
C SER A 317 -9.07 -0.29 -4.00
N ASP A 318 -8.88 0.40 -5.13
CA ASP A 318 -9.85 0.44 -6.23
C ASP A 318 -10.15 -0.96 -6.78
N LEU A 319 -9.10 -1.69 -7.17
CA LEU A 319 -9.23 -3.03 -7.74
C LEU A 319 -9.84 -4.02 -6.75
N ALA A 320 -9.47 -3.94 -5.47
CA ALA A 320 -10.04 -4.78 -4.43
C ALA A 320 -11.53 -4.49 -4.20
N THR A 321 -11.92 -3.22 -4.26
CA THR A 321 -13.33 -2.82 -4.16
C THR A 321 -14.14 -3.31 -5.35
N ILE A 322 -13.58 -3.27 -6.57
CA ILE A 322 -14.19 -3.87 -7.76
C ILE A 322 -14.40 -5.37 -7.55
N VAL A 323 -13.38 -6.07 -7.04
CA VAL A 323 -13.47 -7.51 -6.78
C VAL A 323 -14.62 -7.85 -5.84
N ASP A 324 -14.71 -7.08 -4.76
CA ASP A 324 -15.68 -7.34 -3.72
C ASP A 324 -17.11 -7.03 -4.15
N SER A 325 -17.30 -5.86 -4.76
CA SER A 325 -18.62 -5.39 -5.22
C SER A 325 -19.15 -6.19 -6.42
N LYS A 326 -18.29 -6.62 -7.35
CA LYS A 326 -18.73 -7.36 -8.54
C LYS A 326 -18.89 -8.85 -8.31
N TRP A 327 -18.01 -9.48 -7.52
CA TRP A 327 -17.91 -10.94 -7.49
C TRP A 327 -17.99 -11.55 -6.10
N ARG A 328 -17.23 -11.04 -5.11
CA ARG A 328 -17.08 -11.74 -3.82
C ARG A 328 -18.28 -11.54 -2.89
N ARG A 329 -18.75 -10.31 -2.72
CA ARG A 329 -19.86 -9.94 -1.84
C ARG A 329 -20.78 -8.89 -2.49
N PRO A 330 -21.45 -9.23 -3.61
CA PRO A 330 -22.27 -8.29 -4.37
C PRO A 330 -23.54 -7.78 -3.63
N PHE A 331 -23.85 -8.35 -2.46
CA PHE A 331 -24.97 -7.94 -1.61
C PHE A 331 -24.66 -6.76 -0.69
N LEU A 332 -23.40 -6.33 -0.60
CA LEU A 332 -23.00 -5.15 0.18
C LEU A 332 -23.42 -3.85 -0.53
N ASP A 333 -23.54 -2.76 0.22
CA ASP A 333 -23.88 -1.44 -0.35
C ASP A 333 -22.75 -0.95 -1.28
N ALA A 334 -22.97 -1.13 -2.58
CA ALA A 334 -22.01 -0.78 -3.62
C ALA A 334 -21.60 0.69 -3.55
N ARG A 335 -22.49 1.61 -3.16
CA ARG A 335 -22.15 3.03 -3.05
C ARG A 335 -21.13 3.25 -1.94
N GLN A 336 -21.39 2.72 -0.75
CA GLN A 336 -20.48 2.87 0.40
C GLN A 336 -19.14 2.20 0.13
N LEU A 337 -19.16 1.02 -0.50
CA LEU A 337 -17.95 0.34 -0.95
C LEU A 337 -17.11 1.21 -1.88
N LEU A 338 -17.74 1.81 -2.90
CA LEU A 338 -17.04 2.64 -3.90
C LEU A 338 -16.52 3.98 -3.36
N ILE A 339 -17.16 4.53 -2.32
CA ILE A 339 -16.72 5.77 -1.65
C ILE A 339 -15.52 5.48 -0.74
N GLN A 340 -15.61 4.40 0.03
CA GLN A 340 -14.65 4.13 1.11
C GLN A 340 -13.48 3.27 0.63
N LYS A 341 -13.72 2.39 -0.34
CA LYS A 341 -12.73 1.54 -1.00
C LYS A 341 -11.87 0.70 -0.04
N SER A 342 -12.46 0.24 1.07
CA SER A 342 -11.74 -0.42 2.17
C SER A 342 -12.20 -1.85 2.46
N SER A 343 -13.10 -2.43 1.66
CA SER A 343 -13.81 -3.65 2.07
C SER A 343 -12.99 -4.94 2.09
N LEU A 344 -11.91 -4.99 1.31
CA LEU A 344 -10.90 -6.06 1.34
C LEU A 344 -9.55 -5.57 1.89
N PHE A 345 -9.57 -4.46 2.62
CA PHE A 345 -8.34 -3.84 3.11
C PHE A 345 -7.61 -4.74 4.13
N ASP A 346 -8.32 -5.60 4.86
CA ASP A 346 -7.74 -6.65 5.70
C ASP A 346 -6.85 -7.61 4.91
N LEU A 347 -7.30 -8.04 3.72
CA LEU A 347 -6.50 -8.92 2.85
C LEU A 347 -5.33 -8.19 2.20
N ILE A 348 -5.47 -6.89 1.94
CA ILE A 348 -4.39 -6.01 1.47
C ILE A 348 -3.33 -5.83 2.57
N LEU A 349 -3.74 -5.63 3.84
CA LEU A 349 -2.83 -5.55 4.99
C LEU A 349 -2.02 -6.84 5.14
N TRP A 350 -2.65 -8.01 5.00
CA TRP A 350 -1.93 -9.29 5.00
C TRP A 350 -0.95 -9.44 3.83
N ASN A 351 -1.25 -8.85 2.66
CA ASN A 351 -0.29 -8.80 1.56
C ASN A 351 0.89 -7.88 1.90
N GLY A 352 0.63 -6.72 2.52
CA GLY A 352 1.65 -5.82 3.04
C GLY A 352 2.56 -6.51 4.06
N TRP A 353 1.98 -7.22 5.02
CA TRP A 353 2.74 -8.04 5.96
C TRP A 353 3.60 -9.12 5.27
N THR A 354 3.08 -9.79 4.23
CA THR A 354 3.83 -10.77 3.44
C THR A 354 5.05 -10.12 2.77
N HIS A 355 4.89 -8.90 2.23
CA HIS A 355 5.98 -8.13 1.66
C HIS A 355 7.01 -7.67 2.72
N GLU A 356 6.58 -7.22 3.89
CA GLU A 356 7.45 -6.86 5.01
C GLU A 356 8.25 -8.06 5.53
N ARG A 357 7.64 -9.23 5.61
CA ARG A 357 8.33 -10.48 6.00
C ARG A 357 9.43 -10.87 5.02
N ILE A 358 9.15 -10.79 3.72
CA ILE A 358 10.17 -11.05 2.69
C ILE A 358 11.31 -10.02 2.82
N TYR A 359 10.97 -8.76 3.08
CA TYR A 359 11.97 -7.72 3.28
C TYR A 359 12.80 -7.93 4.55
N LEU A 360 12.19 -8.40 5.64
CA LEU A 360 12.89 -8.78 6.87
C LEU A 360 13.94 -9.86 6.60
N GLN A 361 13.58 -10.92 5.87
CA GLN A 361 14.52 -11.98 5.49
C GLN A 361 15.67 -11.45 4.63
N MET A 362 15.35 -10.61 3.62
CA MET A 362 16.36 -9.97 2.78
C MET A 362 17.32 -9.10 3.60
N THR A 363 16.80 -8.36 4.57
CA THR A 363 17.57 -7.50 5.47
C THR A 363 18.48 -8.33 6.37
N GLY A 364 18.00 -9.48 6.86
CA GLY A 364 18.80 -10.43 7.63
C GLY A 364 19.99 -10.99 6.86
N VAL A 365 19.77 -11.44 5.62
CA VAL A 365 20.84 -11.92 4.73
C VAL A 365 21.89 -10.82 4.48
N GLN A 366 21.45 -9.58 4.26
CA GLN A 366 22.35 -8.44 4.06
C GLN A 366 23.17 -8.11 5.31
N ALA A 367 22.53 -8.13 6.48
CA ALA A 367 23.19 -7.91 7.75
C ALA A 367 24.26 -8.97 8.03
N GLY A 368 23.98 -10.24 7.70
CA GLY A 368 24.92 -11.36 7.87
C GLY A 368 26.23 -11.22 7.08
N VAL A 369 26.20 -10.47 5.98
CA VAL A 369 27.40 -10.20 5.16
C VAL A 369 27.92 -8.76 5.27
N ASN A 370 27.49 -8.01 6.30
CA ASN A 370 27.86 -6.61 6.54
C ASN A 370 27.60 -5.67 5.34
N LYS A 371 26.49 -5.91 4.60
CA LYS A 371 26.04 -5.06 3.47
C LYS A 371 24.61 -4.54 3.67
N LEU A 372 24.26 -4.27 4.93
CA LEU A 372 22.96 -3.73 5.29
C LEU A 372 22.72 -2.37 4.61
N SER A 373 21.56 -2.21 3.96
CA SER A 373 21.20 -0.95 3.32
C SER A 373 20.85 0.14 4.34
N SER A 374 20.77 1.39 3.87
CA SER A 374 20.22 2.48 4.67
C SER A 374 18.78 2.17 5.16
N PRO A 375 18.42 2.54 6.41
CA PRO A 375 17.05 2.46 6.89
C PRO A 375 16.09 3.41 6.17
N LEU A 376 16.57 4.40 5.40
CA LEU A 376 15.76 5.30 4.59
C LEU A 376 14.93 4.54 3.57
N TYR A 377 15.46 3.41 3.07
CA TYR A 377 14.70 2.53 2.18
C TYR A 377 13.39 2.07 2.81
N SER A 378 13.38 1.78 4.12
CA SER A 378 12.18 1.38 4.84
C SER A 378 11.16 2.54 4.85
N PHE A 379 11.59 3.75 5.17
CA PHE A 379 10.71 4.92 5.22
C PHE A 379 10.13 5.30 3.85
N VAL A 380 10.90 5.18 2.77
CA VAL A 380 10.45 5.65 1.45
C VAL A 380 9.73 4.56 0.66
N ALA A 381 10.23 3.32 0.68
CA ALA A 381 9.74 2.25 -0.18
C ALA A 381 8.94 1.16 0.55
N ARG A 382 8.90 1.18 1.89
CA ARG A 382 8.25 0.14 2.71
C ARG A 382 7.20 0.66 3.68
N SER A 383 7.16 1.95 3.97
CA SER A 383 6.15 2.53 4.87
C SER A 383 4.74 2.60 4.27
N TYR A 384 4.65 2.57 2.94
CA TYR A 384 3.44 2.66 2.11
C TYR A 384 2.46 3.78 2.52
N PRO A 385 2.85 5.07 2.55
CA PRO A 385 1.97 6.14 3.00
C PRO A 385 0.73 6.32 2.12
N SER A 386 0.86 6.02 0.82
CA SER A 386 -0.24 5.99 -0.15
C SER A 386 -1.32 4.94 0.15
N LEU A 387 -1.04 4.00 1.05
CA LEU A 387 -1.94 2.92 1.43
C LEU A 387 -2.38 3.05 2.90
N TYR A 388 -1.45 3.14 3.84
CA TYR A 388 -1.75 3.02 5.27
C TYR A 388 -2.32 4.29 5.92
N TYR A 389 -2.18 5.45 5.29
CA TYR A 389 -2.92 6.66 5.69
C TYR A 389 -4.30 6.78 5.03
N LEU A 390 -4.71 5.77 4.24
CA LEU A 390 -6.02 5.66 3.61
C LEU A 390 -6.42 6.86 2.71
N PRO A 391 -5.52 7.46 1.89
CA PRO A 391 -5.88 8.62 1.07
C PRO A 391 -6.90 8.31 -0.04
N PHE A 392 -7.10 7.02 -0.36
CA PHE A 392 -8.12 6.57 -1.30
C PHE A 392 -9.54 6.51 -0.70
N ASN A 393 -9.67 6.50 0.64
CA ASN A 393 -10.95 6.36 1.32
C ASN A 393 -11.57 7.74 1.57
N LYS A 394 -12.70 8.06 0.94
CA LYS A 394 -13.35 9.38 1.09
C LYS A 394 -13.89 9.69 2.49
N SER A 395 -14.08 8.67 3.33
CA SER A 395 -14.40 8.90 4.75
C SER A 395 -13.22 9.42 5.56
N VAL A 396 -12.00 9.32 5.02
CA VAL A 396 -10.73 9.77 5.61
C VAL A 396 -10.12 10.93 4.79
N TRP A 397 -10.22 10.92 3.47
CA TRP A 397 -9.69 11.94 2.58
C TRP A 397 -10.75 12.98 2.19
N ARG A 398 -10.58 14.20 2.71
CA ARG A 398 -11.52 15.32 2.62
C ARG A 398 -11.06 16.45 1.72
N LEU A 399 -9.78 16.50 1.36
CA LEU A 399 -9.30 17.48 0.39
C LEU A 399 -9.88 17.18 -1.01
N GLU A 400 -10.27 18.24 -1.72
CA GLU A 400 -10.76 18.13 -3.11
C GLU A 400 -9.66 17.61 -4.05
N LYS A 401 -8.44 18.11 -3.86
CA LYS A 401 -7.28 17.69 -4.63
C LYS A 401 -6.94 16.23 -4.27
N PRO A 402 -6.85 15.32 -5.27
CA PRO A 402 -6.45 13.95 -5.02
C PRO A 402 -4.96 13.87 -4.67
N LEU A 403 -4.61 12.92 -3.80
CA LEU A 403 -3.22 12.60 -3.48
C LEU A 403 -2.66 11.61 -4.50
N HIS A 404 -1.51 11.93 -5.07
CA HIS A 404 -0.76 11.02 -5.92
C HIS A 404 0.72 11.05 -5.54
N PHE A 405 1.32 9.88 -5.42
CA PHE A 405 2.78 9.74 -5.24
C PHE A 405 3.48 9.46 -6.59
N LEU A 406 2.81 9.78 -7.69
CA LEU A 406 3.36 9.78 -9.05
C LEU A 406 4.32 10.97 -9.14
N GLY A 407 5.62 10.72 -9.03
CA GLY A 407 6.63 11.80 -9.14
C GLY A 407 6.56 12.54 -10.46
N SER A 408 7.20 13.70 -10.54
CA SER A 408 7.11 14.58 -11.71
C SER A 408 7.90 14.08 -12.93
N ARG A 409 8.73 13.04 -12.77
CA ARG A 409 9.68 12.59 -13.79
C ARG A 409 9.38 11.18 -14.24
N PHE A 410 9.31 11.01 -15.56
CA PHE A 410 9.31 9.70 -16.17
C PHE A 410 10.74 9.20 -16.34
N GLY A 411 11.08 8.10 -15.66
CA GLY A 411 12.37 7.46 -15.73
C GLY A 411 12.43 6.41 -16.84
N LYS A 412 12.87 6.80 -18.05
CA LYS A 412 13.33 5.83 -19.08
C LYS A 412 14.64 5.10 -18.72
N GLY A 413 15.14 5.25 -17.49
CA GLY A 413 16.39 4.65 -17.00
C GLY A 413 16.19 3.58 -15.91
N GLY A 414 15.02 2.94 -15.85
CA GLY A 414 14.71 1.95 -14.82
C GLY A 414 15.63 0.72 -14.89
N VAL A 415 15.90 0.12 -13.72
CA VAL A 415 16.63 -1.17 -13.59
C VAL A 415 15.80 -2.35 -14.12
N TYR A 416 14.56 -2.10 -14.54
CA TYR A 416 13.60 -3.12 -14.97
C TYR A 416 13.29 -2.95 -16.46
N SER A 417 13.34 -4.05 -17.20
CA SER A 417 12.94 -4.14 -18.60
C SER A 417 11.60 -4.86 -18.71
N THR A 418 10.80 -4.51 -19.71
CA THR A 418 9.54 -5.21 -19.98
C THR A 418 9.80 -6.52 -20.72
N TYR A 419 8.83 -7.44 -20.75
CA TYR A 419 8.92 -8.64 -21.59
C TYR A 419 9.16 -8.30 -23.06
N GLU A 420 8.48 -7.27 -23.58
CA GLU A 420 8.62 -6.85 -24.97
C GLU A 420 10.04 -6.41 -25.31
N ASP A 421 10.75 -5.80 -24.36
CA ASP A 421 12.15 -5.40 -24.52
C ASP A 421 13.09 -6.62 -24.58
N LEU A 422 12.73 -7.71 -23.89
CA LEU A 422 13.59 -8.90 -23.70
C LEU A 422 13.15 -10.12 -24.52
N LYS A 423 12.04 -10.05 -25.28
CA LYS A 423 11.43 -11.23 -25.90
C LYS A 423 12.34 -11.98 -26.88
N SER A 424 13.31 -11.29 -27.50
CA SER A 424 14.32 -11.91 -28.37
C SER A 424 15.39 -12.70 -27.60
N GLU A 425 15.52 -12.43 -26.30
CA GLU A 425 16.53 -13.05 -25.42
C GLU A 425 15.92 -14.14 -24.50
N LEU A 426 14.61 -14.10 -24.26
CA LEU A 426 13.93 -14.97 -23.30
C LEU A 426 13.24 -16.15 -23.99
N SER A 427 13.85 -17.34 -23.92
CA SER A 427 13.20 -18.60 -24.30
C SER A 427 12.15 -19.05 -23.26
N ARG A 428 11.26 -19.98 -23.63
CA ARG A 428 10.28 -20.55 -22.68
C ARG A 428 10.95 -21.26 -21.49
N GLU A 429 12.02 -22.00 -21.74
CA GLU A 429 12.81 -22.67 -20.69
C GLU A 429 13.43 -21.64 -19.73
N MET A 430 13.90 -20.50 -20.25
CA MET A 430 14.41 -19.41 -19.42
C MET A 430 13.30 -18.80 -18.57
N LEU A 431 12.11 -18.58 -19.13
CA LEU A 431 10.95 -18.08 -18.39
C LEU A 431 10.59 -19.02 -17.23
N GLU A 432 10.52 -20.34 -17.47
CA GLU A 432 10.27 -21.33 -16.41
C GLU A 432 11.26 -21.18 -15.24
N LYS A 433 12.56 -21.12 -15.54
CA LYS A 433 13.61 -20.95 -14.52
C LYS A 433 13.48 -19.62 -13.78
N ILE A 434 13.16 -18.52 -14.49
CA ILE A 434 12.97 -17.19 -13.88
C ILE A 434 11.79 -17.22 -12.90
N PHE A 435 10.65 -17.80 -13.28
CA PHE A 435 9.46 -17.87 -12.42
C PHE A 435 9.66 -18.83 -11.22
N GLN A 436 10.46 -19.90 -11.39
CA GLN A 436 10.90 -20.76 -10.29
C GLN A 436 11.91 -20.07 -9.34
N GLY A 437 12.52 -18.96 -9.76
CA GLY A 437 13.55 -18.24 -9.01
C GLY A 437 13.17 -17.89 -7.57
N ARG A 438 11.88 -17.60 -7.31
CA ARG A 438 11.38 -17.34 -5.94
C ARG A 438 11.58 -18.55 -5.01
N ILE A 439 11.18 -19.73 -5.47
CA ILE A 439 11.27 -20.99 -4.72
C ILE A 439 12.75 -21.36 -4.54
N LEU A 440 13.53 -21.24 -5.62
CA LEU A 440 14.96 -21.54 -5.62
C LEU A 440 15.73 -20.64 -4.65
N ARG A 441 15.45 -19.34 -4.62
CA ARG A 441 16.09 -18.39 -3.71
C ARG A 441 15.71 -18.65 -2.26
N LYS A 442 14.43 -18.92 -1.99
CA LYS A 442 13.94 -19.18 -0.64
C LYS A 442 14.63 -20.41 -0.01
N LYS A 443 14.73 -21.52 -0.77
CA LYS A 443 15.43 -22.73 -0.31
C LYS A 443 16.90 -22.48 0.07
N GLU A 444 17.58 -21.57 -0.63
CA GLU A 444 18.98 -21.23 -0.34
C GLU A 444 19.11 -20.40 0.93
N TRP A 445 18.17 -19.49 1.20
CA TRP A 445 18.18 -18.68 2.43
C TRP A 445 17.84 -19.50 3.67
N GLU A 446 16.93 -20.47 3.55
CA GLU A 446 16.58 -21.38 4.65
C GLU A 446 17.75 -22.31 5.06
N ASN A 447 18.76 -22.49 4.21
CA ASN A 447 19.98 -23.24 4.54
C ASN A 447 21.02 -22.41 5.34
N HIS A 448 20.76 -21.12 5.57
CA HIS A 448 21.64 -20.18 6.27
C HIS A 448 21.05 -19.62 7.57
N GLU A 449 19.85 -20.07 7.96
CA GLU A 449 19.29 -19.95 9.33
C GLU A 449 19.74 -21.15 10.18
#